data_AF-A0A6I7WZN2-F1
#
_entry.id   AF-A0A6I7WZN2-F1
#
_cell.length_a   1.000
_cell.length_b   1.000
_cell.length_c   1.000
_cell.angle_alpha   90.00
_cell.angle_beta   90.00
_cell.angle_gamma   90.00
#
_symmetry.space_group_name_H-M   'P 1'
#
loop_
_entity.id
_entity.type
_entity.pdbx_description
1 polymer ?
#
loop_
_entity_poly.entity_id
_entity_poly.type
_entity_poly.pdbx_seq_one_letter_code
_entity_poly.pdbx_strand_id
1 'polypeptide(L)'
;MNNDVYAQRKKYSKDRLKQLKDPDLIKSRPYWKYISNVTMIEPCHKQWDGLVLQHDDPWWKKHFPPNGSECRCRVTAVRAKEYTEQTAPSD
;
A
#
# COMPACT_ATOMS: atom_id res chain seq x y z
N MET A 1 -1.88 -0.23 30.40
CA MET A 1 -0.96 -0.16 29.24
C MET A 1 -1.77 0.23 28.02
N ASN A 2 -1.66 1.48 27.57
CA ASN A 2 -2.42 1.96 26.41
C ASN A 2 -1.80 1.39 25.13
N ASN A 3 -2.34 0.26 24.66
CA ASN A 3 -2.04 -0.33 23.37
C ASN A 3 -2.66 0.54 22.27
N ASP A 4 -2.02 1.65 21.91
CA ASP A 4 -2.39 2.41 20.73
C ASP A 4 -1.99 1.62 19.48
N VAL A 5 -2.89 0.73 19.07
CA VAL A 5 -2.71 -0.13 17.90
C VAL A 5 -2.57 0.70 16.62
N TYR A 6 -3.18 1.88 16.56
CA TYR A 6 -3.05 2.77 15.41
C TYR A 6 -1.64 3.35 15.31
N ALA A 7 -1.06 3.82 16.41
CA ALA A 7 0.33 4.28 16.44
C ALA A 7 1.31 3.16 16.03
N GLN A 8 1.08 1.92 16.48
CA GLN A 8 1.87 0.75 16.07
C GLN A 8 1.77 0.49 14.56
N ARG A 9 0.56 0.52 13.98
CA ARG A 9 0.34 0.37 12.54
C ARG A 9 1.02 1.48 11.74
N LYS A 10 0.95 2.72 12.21
CA LYS A 10 1.62 3.86 11.58
C LYS A 10 3.13 3.70 11.60
N LYS A 11 3.71 3.18 12.69
CA LYS A 11 5.14 2.85 12.77
C LYS A 11 5.51 1.76 11.75
N TYR A 12 4.80 0.63 11.76
CA TYR A 12 5.01 -0.47 10.81
C TYR A 12 4.91 0.00 9.35
N SER A 13 3.93 0.85 9.03
CA SER A 13 3.77 1.43 7.69
C SER A 13 4.97 2.29 7.28
N LYS A 14 5.51 3.12 8.17
CA LYS A 14 6.74 3.89 7.89
C LYS A 14 7.93 2.98 7.61
N ASP A 15 8.11 1.93 8.42
CA ASP A 15 9.19 0.96 8.23
C ASP A 15 9.02 0.21 6.90
N ARG A 16 7.78 -0.14 6.55
CA ARG A 16 7.45 -0.75 5.25
C ARG A 16 7.70 0.20 4.08
N LEU A 17 7.34 1.47 4.20
CA LEU A 17 7.62 2.47 3.18
C LEU A 17 9.12 2.62 2.94
N LYS A 18 9.94 2.57 4.01
CA LYS A 18 11.39 2.57 3.90
C LYS A 18 11.90 1.36 3.10
N GLN A 19 11.40 0.16 3.38
CA GLN A 19 11.74 -1.05 2.62
C GLN A 19 11.35 -0.94 1.15
N LEU A 20 10.13 -0.44 0.86
CA LEU A 20 9.63 -0.29 -0.50
C LEU A 20 10.40 0.76 -1.31
N LYS A 21 11.07 1.71 -0.63
CA LYS A 21 11.92 2.75 -1.23
C LYS A 21 13.39 2.36 -1.35
N ASP A 22 13.75 1.13 -0.99
CA ASP A 22 15.09 0.63 -1.22
C ASP A 22 15.43 0.67 -2.73
N PRO A 23 16.55 1.29 -3.15
CA PRO A 23 16.89 1.43 -4.57
C PRO A 23 17.01 0.11 -5.33
N ASP A 24 17.54 -0.94 -4.70
CA ASP A 24 17.70 -2.25 -5.33
C ASP A 24 16.33 -2.94 -5.48
N LEU A 25 15.45 -2.74 -4.52
CA LEU A 25 14.06 -3.21 -4.63
C LEU A 25 13.32 -2.46 -5.74
N ILE A 26 13.43 -1.14 -5.83
CA ILE A 26 12.81 -0.34 -6.90
C ILE A 26 13.32 -0.79 -8.27
N LYS A 27 14.64 -0.99 -8.42
CA LYS A 27 15.25 -1.43 -9.67
C LYS A 27 14.69 -2.77 -10.16
N SER A 28 14.41 -3.70 -9.24
CA SER A 28 13.90 -5.04 -9.56
C SER A 28 12.37 -5.13 -9.59
N ARG A 29 11.68 -4.24 -8.87
CA ARG A 29 10.22 -4.22 -8.65
C ARG A 29 9.71 -2.78 -8.59
N PRO A 30 9.68 -2.06 -9.73
CA PRO A 30 9.37 -0.63 -9.78
C PRO A 30 7.88 -0.31 -9.58
N TYR A 31 7.02 -1.32 -9.44
CA TYR A 31 5.59 -1.15 -9.25
C TYR A 31 5.16 -1.59 -7.87
N TRP A 32 4.13 -0.95 -7.34
CA TRP A 32 3.53 -1.26 -6.06
C TRP A 32 2.09 -1.72 -6.26
N LYS A 33 1.72 -2.81 -5.58
CA LYS A 33 0.38 -3.39 -5.55
C LYS A 33 -0.29 -3.09 -4.21
N TYR A 34 -1.48 -2.52 -4.27
CA TYR A 34 -2.35 -2.32 -3.13
C TYR A 34 -3.07 -3.63 -2.78
N ILE A 35 -3.09 -3.98 -1.50
CA ILE A 35 -3.75 -5.18 -0.99
C ILE A 35 -4.68 -4.75 0.13
N SER A 36 -5.98 -4.82 -0.14
CA SER A 36 -7.03 -4.61 0.85
C SER A 36 -7.03 -5.77 1.86
N ASN A 37 -7.48 -5.50 3.09
CA ASN A 37 -7.68 -6.60 4.03
C ASN A 37 -9.07 -7.22 3.82
N VAL A 38 -9.09 -8.33 3.09
CA VAL A 38 -10.30 -9.10 2.78
C VAL A 38 -10.79 -9.98 3.93
N THR A 39 -10.05 -10.09 5.05
CA THR A 39 -10.47 -10.91 6.21
C THR A 39 -11.44 -10.19 7.14
N MET A 40 -11.88 -8.98 6.79
CA MET A 40 -12.86 -8.19 7.54
C MET A 40 -14.26 -8.45 6.98
N ILE A 41 -15.29 -8.40 7.84
CA ILE A 41 -16.71 -8.52 7.43
C ILE A 41 -17.05 -7.46 6.38
N GLU A 42 -16.51 -6.26 6.53
CA GLU A 42 -16.52 -5.20 5.51
C GLU A 42 -15.08 -4.82 5.14
N PRO A 43 -14.57 -5.27 3.98
CA PRO A 43 -13.22 -4.95 3.53
C PRO A 43 -13.05 -3.46 3.25
N CYS A 44 -12.16 -2.82 3.98
CA CYS A 44 -11.80 -1.42 3.78
C CYS A 44 -11.00 -1.25 2.47
N HIS A 45 -11.34 -0.23 1.67
CA HIS A 45 -10.70 0.08 0.37
C HIS A 45 -10.73 -1.07 -0.67
N LYS A 46 -11.81 -1.88 -0.69
CA LYS A 46 -11.99 -2.98 -1.65
C LYS A 46 -11.83 -2.53 -3.12
N GLN A 47 -12.24 -1.30 -3.44
CA GLN A 47 -12.10 -0.71 -4.77
C GLN A 47 -10.65 -0.56 -5.26
N TRP A 48 -9.67 -0.53 -4.34
CA TRP A 48 -8.25 -0.45 -4.68
C TRP A 48 -7.56 -1.81 -4.58
N ASP A 49 -8.29 -2.88 -4.26
CA ASP A 49 -7.69 -4.20 -4.12
C ASP A 49 -7.10 -4.67 -5.45
N GLY A 50 -5.79 -4.94 -5.44
CA GLY A 50 -5.07 -5.33 -6.65
C GLY A 50 -4.65 -4.19 -7.56
N LEU A 51 -4.92 -2.92 -7.20
CA LEU A 51 -4.42 -1.76 -7.92
C LEU A 51 -2.89 -1.80 -7.98
N VAL A 52 -2.33 -1.73 -9.18
CA VAL A 52 -0.87 -1.70 -9.41
C VAL A 52 -0.48 -0.38 -10.08
N LEU A 53 0.36 0.41 -9.43
CA LEU A 53 0.88 1.68 -9.96
C LEU A 53 2.41 1.72 -9.86
N GLN A 54 3.04 2.67 -10.56
CA GLN A 54 4.45 3.02 -10.38
C GLN A 54 4.72 3.36 -8.91
N HIS A 55 5.91 3.03 -8.40
CA HIS A 55 6.27 3.25 -6.98
C HIS A 55 6.24 4.74 -6.56
N ASP A 56 6.43 5.66 -7.50
CA ASP A 56 6.48 7.10 -7.28
C ASP A 56 5.19 7.83 -7.70
N ASP A 57 4.16 7.08 -8.10
CA ASP A 57 2.88 7.64 -8.49
C ASP A 57 2.32 8.57 -7.38
N PRO A 58 1.92 9.81 -7.70
CA PRO A 58 1.39 10.77 -6.72
C PRO A 58 0.23 10.24 -5.90
N TRP A 59 -0.54 9.28 -6.43
CA TRP A 59 -1.66 8.63 -5.75
C TRP A 59 -1.24 8.03 -4.39
N TRP A 60 -0.04 7.45 -4.30
CA TRP A 60 0.48 6.88 -3.05
C TRP A 60 0.65 7.92 -1.93
N LYS A 61 0.84 9.20 -2.25
CA LYS A 61 1.01 10.25 -1.22
C LYS A 61 -0.22 10.40 -0.33
N LYS A 62 -1.41 10.14 -0.90
CA LYS A 62 -2.70 10.23 -0.19
C LYS A 62 -3.20 8.86 0.27
N HIS A 63 -2.84 7.80 -0.45
CA HIS A 63 -3.47 6.49 -0.30
C HIS A 63 -2.54 5.39 0.23
N PHE A 64 -1.30 5.69 0.62
CA PHE A 64 -0.44 4.70 1.25
C PHE A 64 -0.94 4.35 2.67
N PRO A 65 -1.26 3.08 2.98
CA PRO A 65 -1.81 2.67 4.28
C PRO A 65 -0.90 3.06 5.47
N PRO A 66 -1.46 3.32 6.67
CA PRO A 66 -2.86 3.16 7.05
C PRO A 66 -3.72 4.39 6.70
N ASN A 67 -4.76 4.16 5.88
CA ASN A 67 -5.74 5.17 5.48
C ASN A 67 -6.92 5.25 6.48
N GLY A 68 -6.62 5.44 7.77
CA GLY A 68 -7.62 5.45 8.86
C GLY A 68 -7.25 4.55 10.04
N SER A 69 -7.94 4.71 11.17
CA SER A 69 -7.65 4.02 12.45
C SER A 69 -7.76 2.50 12.34
N GLU A 70 -8.79 2.02 11.64
CA GLU A 70 -9.08 0.59 11.46
C GLU A 70 -8.46 -0.01 10.18
N CYS A 71 -7.71 0.78 9.41
CA CYS A 71 -7.13 0.31 8.16
C CYS A 71 -6.05 -0.75 8.40
N ARG A 72 -6.21 -1.92 7.78
CA ARG A 72 -5.26 -3.04 7.80
C ARG A 72 -4.71 -3.38 6.41
N CYS A 73 -4.90 -2.49 5.44
CA CYS A 73 -4.40 -2.66 4.08
C CYS A 73 -2.86 -2.61 4.05
N ARG A 74 -2.25 -3.18 3.01
CA ARG A 74 -0.80 -3.18 2.83
C ARG A 74 -0.42 -2.92 1.37
N VAL A 75 0.84 -2.55 1.15
CA VAL A 75 1.41 -2.34 -0.19
C VAL A 75 2.60 -3.26 -0.38
N THR A 76 2.73 -3.88 -1.55
CA THR A 76 3.85 -4.76 -1.88
C THR A 76 4.51 -4.41 -3.21
N ALA A 77 5.82 -4.56 -3.30
CA ALA A 77 6.56 -4.36 -4.55
C ALA A 77 6.36 -5.55 -5.49
N VAL A 78 6.02 -5.27 -6.74
CA VAL A 78 5.74 -6.26 -7.79
C VAL A 78 6.60 -6.00 -9.02
N ARG A 79 6.81 -7.04 -9.83
CA ARG A 79 7.59 -6.94 -11.07
C ARG A 79 6.77 -6.29 -12.18
N ALA A 80 7.44 -5.75 -13.20
CA ALA A 80 6.79 -5.13 -14.36
C ALA A 80 5.71 -5.99 -15.03
N LYS A 81 5.88 -7.31 -15.06
CA LYS A 81 4.89 -8.25 -15.58
C LYS A 81 3.52 -8.22 -14.88
N GLU A 82 3.46 -7.70 -13.65
CA GLU A 82 2.20 -7.59 -12.89
C GLU A 82 1.51 -6.24 -13.12
N TYR A 83 2.18 -5.28 -13.77
CA TYR A 83 1.59 -4.02 -14.15
C TYR A 83 0.83 -4.18 -15.47
N THR A 84 -0.46 -3.87 -15.46
CA THR A 84 -1.36 -4.01 -16.60
C THR A 84 -1.84 -2.65 -17.10
N GLU A 85 -0.93 -1.67 -17.14
CA GLU A 85 -1.22 -0.28 -17.58
C GLU A 85 -2.38 0.39 -16.83
N GLN A 86 -2.56 0.03 -15.55
CA GLN A 86 -3.62 0.58 -14.73
C GLN A 86 -3.34 2.06 -14.45
N THR A 87 -4.39 2.86 -14.53
CA THR A 87 -4.34 4.26 -14.13
C THR A 87 -4.81 4.41 -12.69
N ALA A 88 -4.27 5.42 -12.00
CA ALA A 88 -4.74 5.78 -10.67
C ALA A 88 -6.25 6.10 -10.71
N PRO A 89 -7.09 5.48 -9.85
CA PRO A 89 -8.50 5.83 -9.77
C PRO A 89 -8.66 7.30 -9.38
N SER A 90 -9.64 7.97 -9.98
CA SER A 90 -10.14 9.23 -9.45
C SER A 90 -10.77 8.98 -8.08
N ASP A 91 -10.56 9.91 -7.15
CA ASP A 91 -11.18 9.90 -5.82
C ASP A 91 -12.71 9.89 -5.89
#